data_AF-A0A817ZKY0-F1
#
_entry.id   AF-A0A817ZKY0-F1
#
_cell.length_a   1.000
_cell.length_b   1.000
_cell.length_c   1.000
_cell.angle_alpha   90.00
_cell.angle_beta   90.00
_cell.angle_gamma   90.00
#
_symmetry.space_group_name_H-M   'P 1'
#
loop_
_entity.id
_entity.type
_entity.pdbx_description
1 polymer ?
#
loop_
_entity_poly.entity_id
_entity_poly.type
_entity_poly.pdbx_seq_one_letter_code
_entity_poly.pdbx_strand_id
1 'polypeptide(L)'
;MASRYNEDECFRLNVKKLIALAFLPLDKVTNGYELIAEQFDDEADDLLDYFERTWIGERKRRGAGRKKPKFDHTLWNIYDRVVAGVPRSNNSVEGWHNAFANRVAINHPDIVKLAEKIRREQSKFEVDMAKILQGHDIKTKKVCYRQLDERITRL
;
A
#
# COMPACT_ATOMS: atom_id res chain seq x y z
N MET A 1 21.86 11.17 1.36
CA MET A 1 20.49 10.59 1.25
C MET A 1 19.40 11.50 1.82
N ALA A 2 19.25 11.69 3.14
CA ALA A 2 18.08 12.39 3.71
C ALA A 2 17.97 13.89 3.34
N SER A 3 19.07 14.65 3.43
CA SER A 3 19.10 16.07 2.98
C SER A 3 18.73 16.17 1.50
N ARG A 4 19.39 15.36 0.68
CA ARG A 4 19.17 15.31 -0.77
C ARG A 4 17.73 14.97 -1.15
N TYR A 5 17.09 14.01 -0.47
CA TYR A 5 15.67 13.72 -0.69
C TYR A 5 14.76 14.93 -0.41
N ASN A 6 15.09 15.77 0.57
CA ASN A 6 14.31 16.96 0.91
C ASN A 6 14.59 18.16 0.00
N GLU A 7 15.80 18.27 -0.54
CA GLU A 7 16.24 19.42 -1.32
C GLU A 7 16.09 19.22 -2.83
N ASP A 8 16.32 17.99 -3.32
CA ASP A 8 16.27 17.64 -4.75
C ASP A 8 14.93 16.98 -5.09
N GLU A 9 14.10 17.70 -5.85
CA GLU A 9 12.79 17.22 -6.27
C GLU A 9 12.88 16.07 -7.28
N CYS A 10 13.86 16.09 -8.19
CA CYS A 10 14.03 15.04 -9.20
C CYS A 10 14.43 13.72 -8.54
N PHE A 11 15.42 13.76 -7.65
CA PHE A 11 15.82 12.60 -6.86
C PHE A 11 14.65 12.06 -6.04
N ARG A 12 13.91 12.94 -5.34
CA ARG A 12 12.72 12.56 -4.57
C ARG A 12 11.66 11.88 -5.43
N LEU A 13 11.42 12.40 -6.64
CA LEU A 13 10.47 11.82 -7.58
C LEU A 13 10.93 10.44 -8.05
N ASN A 14 12.21 10.25 -8.37
CA ASN A 14 12.75 8.95 -8.78
C ASN A 14 12.67 7.92 -7.66
N VAL A 15 12.95 8.31 -6.41
CA VAL A 15 12.73 7.44 -5.24
C VAL A 15 11.25 7.05 -5.11
N LYS A 16 10.32 7.97 -5.34
CA LYS A 16 8.88 7.65 -5.34
C LYS A 16 8.49 6.71 -6.48
N LYS A 17 9.12 6.80 -7.66
CA LYS A 17 8.92 5.86 -8.77
C LYS A 17 9.35 4.44 -8.39
N LEU A 18 10.44 4.27 -7.64
CA LEU A 18 10.85 2.95 -7.12
C LEU A 18 9.74 2.32 -6.25
N ILE A 19 9.10 3.10 -5.38
CA ILE A 19 7.95 2.64 -4.58
C ILE A 19 6.75 2.31 -5.48
N ALA A 20 6.57 3.08 -6.57
CA ALA A 20 5.48 2.87 -7.51
C ALA A 20 5.56 1.55 -8.30
N LEU A 21 6.72 0.86 -8.28
CA LEU A 21 6.86 -0.46 -8.89
C LEU A 21 5.87 -1.50 -8.33
N ALA A 22 5.37 -1.30 -7.10
CA ALA A 22 4.36 -2.17 -6.50
C ALA A 22 3.03 -2.16 -7.24
N PHE A 23 2.81 -1.15 -8.09
CA PHE A 23 1.61 -0.98 -8.90
C PHE A 23 1.78 -1.46 -10.35
N LEU A 24 2.93 -2.02 -10.72
CA LEU A 24 3.11 -2.61 -12.05
C LEU A 24 2.67 -4.08 -12.07
N PRO A 25 2.22 -4.61 -13.21
CA PRO A 25 2.11 -6.05 -13.40
C PRO A 25 3.45 -6.73 -13.06
N LEU A 26 3.39 -7.92 -12.45
CA LEU A 26 4.59 -8.62 -11.97
C LEU A 26 5.64 -8.82 -13.07
N ASP A 27 5.23 -9.10 -14.30
CA ASP A 27 6.13 -9.28 -15.45
C ASP A 27 6.80 -7.97 -15.92
N LYS A 28 6.28 -6.80 -15.51
CA LYS A 28 6.82 -5.48 -15.84
C LYS A 28 7.70 -4.88 -14.75
N VAL A 29 7.67 -5.41 -13.53
CA VAL A 29 8.41 -4.88 -12.37
C VAL A 29 9.90 -4.72 -12.67
N THR A 30 10.53 -5.75 -13.23
CA THR A 30 11.96 -5.71 -13.54
C THR A 30 12.31 -4.67 -14.59
N ASN A 31 11.56 -4.62 -15.70
CA ASN A 31 11.82 -3.64 -16.77
C ASN A 31 11.54 -2.21 -16.28
N GLY A 32 10.48 -2.01 -15.49
CA GLY A 32 10.17 -0.73 -14.88
C GLY A 32 11.29 -0.24 -13.96
N TYR A 33 11.90 -1.15 -13.18
CA TYR A 33 13.05 -0.81 -12.35
C TYR A 33 14.25 -0.35 -13.20
N GLU A 34 14.58 -1.04 -14.29
CA GLU A 34 15.71 -0.68 -15.16
C GLU A 34 15.56 0.74 -15.72
N LEU A 35 14.37 1.08 -16.22
CA LEU A 35 14.07 2.43 -16.74
C LEU A 35 14.14 3.52 -15.66
N ILE A 36 13.82 3.19 -14.41
CA ILE A 36 13.91 4.13 -13.29
C ILE A 36 15.36 4.28 -12.83
N ALA A 37 16.12 3.18 -12.78
CA ALA A 37 17.52 3.17 -12.37
C ALA A 37 18.38 4.07 -13.27
N GLU A 38 18.12 4.10 -14.58
CA GLU A 38 18.79 4.98 -15.55
C GLU A 38 18.59 6.49 -15.28
N GLN A 39 17.63 6.87 -14.43
CA GLN A 39 17.36 8.28 -14.09
C GLN A 39 18.07 8.75 -12.83
N PHE A 40 18.81 7.86 -12.15
CA PHE A 40 19.64 8.21 -11.01
C PHE A 40 21.06 8.52 -11.46
N ASP A 41 21.77 9.32 -10.66
CA ASP A 41 23.20 9.51 -10.78
C ASP A 41 23.99 8.54 -9.89
N ASP A 42 25.30 8.46 -10.12
CA ASP A 42 26.22 7.54 -9.44
C ASP A 42 26.22 7.71 -7.91
N GLU A 43 25.89 8.89 -7.40
CA GLU A 43 25.76 9.13 -5.95
C GLU A 43 24.62 8.32 -5.30
N ALA A 44 23.69 7.79 -6.10
CA ALA A 44 22.59 6.95 -5.66
C ALA A 44 22.85 5.44 -5.78
N ASP A 45 24.05 5.03 -6.22
CA ASP A 45 24.41 3.62 -6.43
C ASP A 45 24.14 2.76 -5.19
N ASP A 46 24.51 3.25 -4.00
CA ASP A 46 24.25 2.55 -2.73
C ASP A 46 22.75 2.24 -2.51
N LEU A 47 21.87 3.17 -2.92
CA LEU A 47 20.43 2.98 -2.84
C LEU A 47 19.96 1.97 -3.86
N LEU A 48 20.43 2.08 -5.10
CA LEU A 48 20.05 1.20 -6.20
C LEU A 48 20.51 -0.23 -5.94
N ASP A 49 21.75 -0.44 -5.49
CA ASP A 49 22.31 -1.74 -5.11
C ASP A 49 21.51 -2.38 -3.97
N TYR A 50 21.19 -1.59 -2.94
CA TYR A 50 20.33 -2.05 -1.85
C TYR A 50 18.95 -2.46 -2.38
N PHE A 51 18.32 -1.61 -3.20
CA PHE A 51 16.97 -1.83 -3.69
C PHE A 51 16.91 -3.02 -4.64
N GLU A 52 17.87 -3.15 -5.54
CA GLU A 52 17.97 -4.26 -6.48
C GLU A 52 18.13 -5.58 -5.73
N ARG A 53 19.09 -5.67 -4.80
CA ARG A 53 19.31 -6.90 -4.01
C ARG A 53 18.09 -7.28 -3.17
N THR A 54 17.40 -6.30 -2.62
CA THR A 54 16.31 -6.53 -1.66
C THR A 54 15.00 -6.89 -2.35
N TRP A 55 14.64 -6.16 -3.41
CA TRP A 55 13.27 -6.17 -3.97
C TRP A 55 13.20 -6.67 -5.41
N ILE A 56 14.23 -6.46 -6.24
CA ILE A 56 14.15 -6.75 -7.69
C ILE A 56 14.86 -8.06 -8.06
N GLY A 57 16.04 -8.29 -7.51
CA GLY A 57 16.95 -9.39 -7.81
C GLY A 57 18.10 -8.91 -8.68
N GLU A 58 19.34 -9.02 -8.17
CA GLU A 58 20.55 -8.59 -8.88
C GLU A 58 20.73 -9.33 -10.21
N ARG A 59 21.26 -8.64 -11.23
CA ARG A 59 21.66 -9.29 -12.48
C ARG A 59 22.73 -10.37 -12.21
N LYS A 60 22.59 -11.54 -12.82
CA LYS A 60 23.61 -12.59 -12.69
C LYS A 60 24.88 -12.17 -13.45
N ARG A 61 26.04 -12.29 -12.79
CA ARG A 61 27.34 -11.99 -13.42
C ARG A 61 27.69 -12.91 -14.59
N ARG A 62 27.10 -14.11 -14.65
CA ARG A 62 27.29 -15.10 -15.73
C ARG A 62 25.93 -15.71 -16.08
N GLY A 63 25.57 -15.65 -17.36
CA GLY A 63 24.31 -16.18 -17.91
C GLY A 63 23.17 -15.16 -17.97
N ALA A 64 22.06 -15.56 -18.59
CA ALA A 64 20.86 -14.74 -18.68
C ALA A 64 20.03 -14.80 -17.38
N GLY A 65 19.48 -13.65 -16.97
CA GLY A 65 18.51 -13.54 -15.88
C GLY A 65 19.03 -12.94 -14.57
N ARG A 66 18.14 -12.88 -13.58
CA ARG A 66 18.36 -12.27 -12.27
C ARG A 66 18.41 -13.30 -11.15
N LYS A 67 19.09 -12.96 -10.05
CA LYS A 67 19.01 -13.71 -8.80
C LYS A 67 17.62 -13.52 -8.18
N LYS A 68 17.22 -14.45 -7.31
CA LYS A 68 15.99 -14.25 -6.52
C LYS A 68 16.21 -13.07 -5.55
N PRO A 69 15.30 -12.08 -5.49
CA PRO A 69 15.38 -11.02 -4.50
C PRO A 69 15.20 -11.56 -3.09
N LYS A 70 15.63 -10.78 -2.08
CA LYS A 70 15.38 -11.12 -0.67
C LYS A 70 13.88 -11.25 -0.38
N PHE A 71 13.07 -10.38 -0.98
CA PHE A 71 11.61 -10.43 -0.92
C PHE A 71 11.03 -10.63 -2.31
N ASP A 72 10.31 -11.72 -2.49
CA ASP A 72 9.67 -12.08 -3.75
C ASP A 72 8.69 -10.98 -4.21
N HIS A 73 8.58 -10.76 -5.53
CA HIS A 73 7.70 -9.72 -6.08
C HIS A 73 6.24 -9.93 -5.65
N THR A 74 5.81 -11.19 -5.58
CA THR A 74 4.45 -11.57 -5.15
C THR A 74 4.10 -11.15 -3.73
N LEU A 75 5.10 -10.92 -2.86
CA LEU A 75 4.89 -10.56 -1.46
C LEU A 75 4.48 -9.09 -1.29
N TRP A 76 5.05 -8.20 -2.11
CA TRP A 76 4.92 -6.74 -1.93
C TRP A 76 4.18 -6.05 -3.07
N ASN A 77 4.00 -6.72 -4.21
CA ASN A 77 3.22 -6.21 -5.31
C ASN A 77 1.72 -6.14 -4.92
N ILE A 78 1.05 -5.07 -5.36
CA ILE A 78 -0.36 -4.81 -5.05
C ILE A 78 -1.19 -4.56 -6.32
N TYR A 79 -0.65 -4.81 -7.50
CA TYR A 79 -1.32 -4.60 -8.79
C TYR A 79 -2.65 -5.34 -8.86
N ASP A 80 -2.66 -6.65 -8.58
CA ASP A 80 -3.88 -7.46 -8.65
C ASP A 80 -4.96 -6.95 -7.67
N ARG A 81 -4.55 -6.45 -6.50
CA ARG A 81 -5.46 -5.87 -5.51
C ARG A 81 -6.10 -4.57 -6.02
N VAL A 82 -5.31 -3.75 -6.70
CA VAL A 82 -5.77 -2.50 -7.32
C VAL A 82 -6.77 -2.79 -8.44
N VAL A 83 -6.45 -3.74 -9.32
CA VAL A 83 -7.33 -4.15 -10.43
C VAL A 83 -8.63 -4.74 -9.90
N ALA A 84 -8.57 -5.54 -8.83
CA ALA A 84 -9.74 -6.11 -8.18
C ALA A 84 -10.55 -5.10 -7.32
N GLY A 85 -10.14 -3.83 -7.25
CA GLY A 85 -10.81 -2.81 -6.44
C GLY A 85 -10.72 -3.05 -4.93
N VAL A 86 -9.77 -3.88 -4.49
CA VAL A 86 -9.54 -4.21 -3.07
C VAL A 86 -8.72 -3.08 -2.41
N PRO A 87 -9.00 -2.71 -1.15
CA PRO A 87 -8.26 -1.64 -0.46
C PRO A 87 -6.74 -1.87 -0.43
N ARG A 88 -5.96 -0.89 -0.94
CA ARG A 88 -4.48 -0.97 -1.02
C ARG A 88 -3.81 -1.17 0.33
N SER A 89 -4.29 -0.49 1.36
CA SER A 89 -3.83 -0.64 2.74
C SER A 89 -4.97 -1.05 3.66
N ASN A 90 -4.61 -1.47 4.86
CA ASN A 90 -5.51 -1.77 5.97
C ASN A 90 -6.02 -0.50 6.69
N ASN A 91 -5.83 0.71 6.16
CA ASN A 91 -6.21 1.96 6.84
C ASN A 91 -7.69 2.00 7.25
N SER A 92 -8.58 1.37 6.48
CA SER A 92 -10.01 1.26 6.83
C SER A 92 -10.20 0.40 8.08
N VAL A 93 -9.45 -0.69 8.20
CA VAL A 93 -9.45 -1.60 9.34
C VAL A 93 -8.83 -0.91 10.56
N GLU A 94 -7.69 -0.23 10.41
CA GLU A 94 -7.07 0.56 11.47
C GLU A 94 -7.99 1.69 11.96
N GLY A 95 -8.61 2.41 11.03
CA GLY A 95 -9.59 3.45 11.33
C GLY A 95 -10.80 2.89 12.08
N TRP A 96 -11.29 1.72 11.68
CA TRP A 96 -12.35 1.03 12.41
C TRP A 96 -11.91 0.61 13.81
N HIS A 97 -10.74 -0.02 13.96
CA HIS A 97 -10.20 -0.41 15.27
C HIS A 97 -10.03 0.79 16.20
N ASN A 98 -9.51 1.91 15.70
CA ASN A 98 -9.38 3.14 16.48
C ASN A 98 -10.75 3.68 16.91
N ALA A 99 -11.73 3.75 15.99
CA ALA A 99 -13.09 4.17 16.31
C ALA A 99 -13.78 3.22 17.30
N PHE A 100 -13.53 1.92 17.21
CA PHE A 100 -14.05 0.92 18.14
C PHE A 100 -13.41 1.05 19.51
N ALA A 101 -12.08 1.17 19.59
CA ALA A 101 -11.36 1.39 20.85
C ALA A 101 -11.87 2.63 21.59
N ASN A 102 -12.08 3.74 20.88
CA ASN A 102 -12.66 4.96 21.44
C ASN A 102 -14.11 4.77 21.94
N ARG A 103 -14.92 3.92 21.29
CA ARG A 103 -16.30 3.59 21.72
C ARG A 103 -16.35 2.62 22.90
N VAL A 104 -15.39 1.70 22.96
CA VAL A 104 -15.20 0.82 24.13
C VAL A 104 -14.81 1.69 25.33
N ALA A 105 -13.90 2.65 25.13
CA ALA A 105 -13.41 3.61 26.12
C ALA A 105 -12.82 2.96 27.39
N ILE A 106 -12.34 1.72 27.25
CA ILE A 106 -11.75 0.91 28.33
C ILE A 106 -10.56 0.16 27.73
N ASN A 107 -9.38 0.27 28.35
CA ASN A 107 -8.15 -0.38 27.86
C ASN A 107 -8.18 -1.90 28.04
N HIS A 108 -8.77 -2.39 29.14
CA HIS A 108 -8.85 -3.81 29.48
C HIS A 108 -10.28 -4.16 29.95
N PRO A 109 -11.26 -4.20 29.03
CA PRO A 109 -12.62 -4.61 29.39
C PRO A 109 -12.64 -6.09 29.79
N ASP A 110 -13.42 -6.42 30.80
CA ASP A 110 -13.79 -7.82 31.06
C ASP A 110 -14.60 -8.38 29.87
N ILE A 111 -14.67 -9.72 29.79
CA ILE A 111 -15.29 -10.40 28.66
C ILE A 111 -16.76 -10.02 28.47
N VAL A 112 -17.48 -9.72 29.56
CA VAL A 112 -18.91 -9.37 29.53
C VAL A 112 -19.07 -7.97 28.91
N LYS A 113 -18.33 -6.98 29.38
CA LYS A 113 -18.32 -5.62 28.82
C LYS A 113 -17.86 -5.61 27.38
N LEU A 114 -16.84 -6.40 27.03
CA LEU A 114 -16.39 -6.52 25.66
C LEU A 114 -17.49 -7.09 24.76
N ALA A 115 -18.16 -8.17 25.19
CA ALA A 115 -19.26 -8.78 24.46
C ALA A 115 -20.41 -7.79 24.24
N GLU A 116 -20.78 -7.01 25.27
CA GLU A 116 -21.79 -5.96 25.13
C GLU A 116 -21.41 -4.89 24.11
N LYS A 117 -20.15 -4.43 24.13
CA LYS A 117 -19.66 -3.43 23.17
C LYS A 117 -19.64 -3.98 21.75
N ILE A 118 -19.21 -5.23 21.55
CA ILE A 118 -19.25 -5.90 20.25
C ILE A 118 -20.69 -6.02 19.75
N ARG A 119 -21.64 -6.43 20.60
CA ARG A 119 -23.06 -6.51 20.22
C ARG A 119 -23.62 -5.16 19.77
N ARG A 120 -23.30 -4.08 20.48
CA ARG A 120 -23.73 -2.72 20.08
C ARG A 120 -23.12 -2.30 18.75
N GLU A 121 -21.85 -2.64 18.52
CA GLU A 121 -21.18 -2.37 17.26
C GLU A 121 -21.82 -3.14 16.10
N GLN A 122 -22.14 -4.42 16.31
CA GLN A 122 -22.84 -5.25 15.33
C GLN A 122 -24.23 -4.66 14.99
N SER A 123 -25.03 -4.30 15.98
CA SER A 123 -26.35 -3.69 15.73
C SER A 123 -26.26 -2.40 14.92
N LYS A 124 -25.22 -1.59 15.15
CA LYS A 124 -24.97 -0.39 14.32
C LYS A 124 -24.63 -0.76 12.88
N PHE A 125 -23.77 -1.76 12.67
CA PHE A 125 -23.43 -2.23 11.32
C PHE A 125 -24.62 -2.79 10.57
N GLU A 126 -25.50 -3.53 11.22
CA GLU A 126 -26.72 -4.08 10.61
C GLU A 126 -27.64 -2.95 10.12
N VAL A 127 -27.77 -1.87 10.89
CA VAL A 127 -28.51 -0.66 10.48
C VAL A 127 -27.86 0.01 9.27
N ASP A 128 -26.53 0.16 9.27
CA ASP A 128 -25.81 0.78 8.15
C ASP A 128 -25.89 -0.09 6.88
N MET A 129 -25.80 -1.41 7.02
CA MET A 129 -25.99 -2.36 5.92
C MET A 129 -27.42 -2.29 5.35
N ALA A 130 -28.44 -2.22 6.19
CA ALA A 130 -29.83 -2.07 5.75
C ALA A 130 -30.04 -0.78 4.95
N LYS A 131 -29.42 0.34 5.38
CA LYS A 131 -29.45 1.60 4.62
C LYS A 131 -28.79 1.47 3.25
N ILE A 132 -27.63 0.81 3.16
CA ILE A 132 -26.93 0.56 1.89
C ILE A 132 -27.81 -0.27 0.95
N LEU A 133 -28.44 -1.34 1.47
CA LEU A 133 -29.34 -2.19 0.69
C LEU A 133 -30.57 -1.42 0.17
N GLN A 134 -31.01 -0.40 0.90
CA GLN A 134 -32.08 0.52 0.48
C GLN A 134 -31.60 1.61 -0.52
N GLY A 135 -30.32 1.59 -0.91
CA GLY A 135 -29.75 2.54 -1.87
C GLY A 135 -29.32 3.88 -1.25
N HIS A 136 -29.26 3.99 0.08
CA HIS A 136 -28.69 5.18 0.71
C HIS A 136 -27.17 5.21 0.54
N ASP A 137 -26.64 6.37 0.15
CA ASP A 137 -25.20 6.58 0.00
C ASP A 137 -24.55 6.88 1.36
N ILE A 138 -23.72 5.95 1.86
CA ILE A 138 -22.90 6.15 3.06
C ILE A 138 -21.52 6.59 2.63
N LYS A 139 -21.26 7.90 2.68
CA LYS A 139 -19.95 8.47 2.33
C LYS A 139 -18.89 8.14 3.37
N THR A 140 -18.23 7.00 3.21
CA THR A 140 -17.17 6.52 4.12
C THR A 140 -15.77 7.03 3.75
N LYS A 141 -15.52 7.40 2.49
CA LYS A 141 -14.18 7.75 1.99
C LYS A 141 -14.11 9.18 1.45
N LYS A 142 -13.09 9.93 1.89
CA LYS A 142 -12.82 11.30 1.40
C LYS A 142 -12.59 11.30 -0.12
N VAL A 143 -13.04 12.36 -0.79
CA VAL A 143 -12.96 12.52 -2.26
C VAL A 143 -11.53 12.35 -2.79
N CYS A 144 -10.54 12.96 -2.12
CA CYS A 144 -9.14 12.88 -2.55
C CYS A 144 -8.61 11.44 -2.66
N TYR A 145 -9.04 10.53 -1.76
CA TYR A 145 -8.62 9.14 -1.81
C TYR A 145 -9.32 8.34 -2.90
N ARG A 146 -10.59 8.66 -3.20
CA ARG A 146 -11.32 8.05 -4.31
C ARG A 146 -10.67 8.42 -5.64
N GLN A 147 -10.38 9.70 -5.85
CA GLN A 147 -9.67 10.18 -7.03
C GLN A 147 -8.28 9.57 -7.17
N LEU A 148 -7.56 9.39 -6.05
CA LEU A 148 -6.27 8.71 -6.06
C LEU A 148 -6.39 7.25 -6.49
N ASP A 149 -7.35 6.51 -5.96
CA ASP A 149 -7.58 5.11 -6.35
C ASP A 149 -7.93 5.03 -7.85
N GLU A 150 -8.84 5.87 -8.34
CA GLU A 150 -9.21 5.94 -9.75
C GLU A 150 -8.01 6.20 -10.67
N ARG A 151 -7.08 7.06 -10.25
CA ARG A 151 -5.84 7.31 -11.02
C ARG A 151 -4.92 6.11 -11.04
N ILE A 152 -4.83 5.36 -9.93
CA ILE A 152 -3.95 4.20 -9.81
C ILE A 152 -4.50 3.02 -10.62
N THR A 153 -5.82 2.83 -10.67
CA THR A 153 -6.44 1.77 -11.50
C THR A 153 -6.23 1.98 -13.01
N ARG A 154 -5.85 3.18 -13.44
CA ARG A 154 -5.56 3.51 -14.85
C ARG A 154 -4.09 3.33 -15.26
N LEU A 155 -3.22 2.90 -14.33
CA LEU A 155 -1.82 2.59 -14.59
C LEU A 155 -1.68 1.23 -15.27
#